data_AF-A0A329T3H3-F1
#
_entry.id   AF-A0A329T3H3-F1
#
_cell.length_a   1.000
_cell.length_b   1.000
_cell.length_c   1.000
_cell.angle_alpha   90.00
_cell.angle_beta   90.00
_cell.angle_gamma   90.00
#
_symmetry.space_group_name_H-M   'P 1'
#
loop_
_entity.id
_entity.type
_entity.pdbx_description
1 polymer ?
#
loop_
_entity_poly.entity_id
_entity_poly.type
_entity_poly.pdbx_seq_one_letter_code
_entity_poly.pdbx_strand_id
1 'polypeptide(L)'
;MLWWFGNSTHGYPPLHRVTSRDLSSRHKANTLSEWATFVRHVTTEIKSETGSTMPKIRTEAEAEKLFAIGMNRLKLLPTIRARRSSQLKVSTFLRLVREAKKAANPNARSVPFRKRKRAKPDNTTVE
;
A
#
# COMPACT_ATOMS: atom_id res chain seq x y z
N MET A 1 1.35 9.99 -19.19
CA MET A 1 1.78 8.74 -18.52
C MET A 1 0.90 7.57 -18.99
N LEU A 2 1.30 6.85 -20.06
CA LEU A 2 0.49 5.74 -20.61
C LEU A 2 0.67 4.40 -19.86
N TRP A 3 1.77 4.25 -19.12
CA TRP A 3 2.19 2.96 -18.53
C TRP A 3 1.19 2.37 -17.52
N TRP A 4 0.37 3.20 -16.87
CA TRP A 4 -0.66 2.74 -15.93
C TRP A 4 -1.74 1.88 -16.62
N PHE A 5 -2.17 2.35 -17.80
CA PHE A 5 -3.18 1.71 -18.63
C PHE A 5 -2.60 0.70 -19.61
N GLY A 6 -1.27 0.61 -19.68
CA GLY A 6 -0.56 -0.19 -20.65
C GLY A 6 -0.43 0.54 -21.98
N ASN A 7 0.36 -0.05 -22.87
CA ASN A 7 0.55 0.44 -24.22
C ASN A 7 0.52 -0.76 -25.15
N SER A 8 -0.65 -1.03 -25.74
CA SER A 8 -0.85 -2.17 -26.64
C SER A 8 0.07 -2.11 -27.86
N THR A 9 0.35 -0.91 -28.37
CA THR A 9 1.23 -0.69 -29.53
C THR A 9 2.66 -1.16 -29.26
N HIS A 10 3.13 -1.08 -28.01
CA HIS A 10 4.47 -1.49 -27.61
C HIS A 10 4.47 -2.79 -26.78
N GLY A 11 3.33 -3.49 -26.71
CA GLY A 11 3.17 -4.72 -25.93
C GLY A 11 3.29 -4.56 -24.41
N TYR A 12 3.31 -3.34 -23.88
CA TYR A 12 3.42 -3.13 -22.43
C TYR A 12 2.07 -3.40 -21.76
N PRO A 13 2.01 -4.38 -20.84
CA PRO A 13 0.77 -4.67 -20.15
C PRO A 13 0.38 -3.49 -19.23
N PRO A 14 -0.92 -3.27 -19.03
CA PRO A 14 -1.40 -2.38 -17.98
C PRO A 14 -0.84 -2.79 -16.62
N LEU A 15 -0.58 -1.82 -15.73
CA LEU A 15 0.02 -2.11 -14.43
C LEU A 15 -0.82 -3.10 -13.60
N HIS A 16 -2.15 -3.06 -13.71
CA HIS A 16 -3.03 -3.98 -12.98
C HIS A 16 -2.84 -5.45 -13.36
N ARG A 17 -2.15 -5.74 -14.48
CA ARG A 17 -1.79 -7.12 -14.89
C ARG A 17 -0.43 -7.56 -14.37
N VAL A 18 0.39 -6.65 -13.86
CA VAL A 18 1.71 -6.97 -13.29
C VAL A 18 1.52 -7.64 -11.94
N THR A 19 2.13 -8.80 -11.78
CA THR A 19 2.12 -9.60 -10.55
C THR A 19 3.48 -9.63 -9.90
N SER A 20 3.55 -10.10 -8.65
CA SER A 20 4.83 -10.25 -7.95
C SER A 20 5.79 -11.24 -8.62
N ARG A 21 5.28 -12.15 -9.47
CA ARG A 21 6.09 -13.15 -10.20
C ARG A 21 6.84 -12.53 -11.37
N ASP A 22 6.36 -11.41 -11.89
CA ASP A 22 6.96 -10.69 -13.01
C ASP A 22 8.18 -9.85 -12.57
N LEU A 23 8.48 -9.84 -11.26
CA LEU A 23 9.51 -8.99 -10.68
C LEU A 23 10.77 -9.79 -10.32
N SER A 24 11.91 -9.32 -10.82
CA SER A 24 13.21 -10.00 -10.69
C SER A 24 13.76 -10.09 -9.27
N SER A 25 13.18 -9.39 -8.29
CA SER A 25 13.63 -9.45 -6.91
C SER A 25 12.49 -9.45 -5.90
N ARG A 26 12.73 -10.14 -4.79
CA ARG A 26 11.80 -10.20 -3.65
C ARG A 26 11.49 -8.81 -3.09
N HIS A 27 12.46 -7.91 -3.09
CA HIS A 27 12.25 -6.54 -2.64
C HIS A 27 11.22 -5.81 -3.51
N LYS A 28 11.36 -5.89 -4.84
CA LYS A 28 10.38 -5.30 -5.79
C LYS A 28 9.00 -5.93 -5.60
N ALA A 29 8.93 -7.25 -5.48
CA ALA A 29 7.70 -7.98 -5.24
C ALA A 29 6.97 -7.55 -3.96
N ASN A 30 7.71 -7.35 -2.86
CA ASN A 30 7.14 -6.84 -1.61
C ASN A 30 6.61 -5.42 -1.77
N THR A 31 7.35 -4.53 -2.43
CA THR A 31 6.90 -3.16 -2.70
C THR A 31 5.61 -3.14 -3.52
N LEU A 32 5.49 -3.98 -4.55
CA LEU A 32 4.26 -4.12 -5.34
C LEU A 32 3.09 -4.62 -4.46
N SER A 33 3.33 -5.59 -3.57
CA SER A 33 2.31 -6.10 -2.66
C SER A 33 1.83 -5.06 -1.65
N GLU A 34 2.74 -4.26 -1.10
CA GLU A 34 2.40 -3.11 -0.25
C GLU A 34 1.55 -2.11 -1.03
N TRP A 35 1.97 -1.76 -2.24
CA TRP A 35 1.26 -0.82 -3.09
C TRP A 35 -0.15 -1.31 -3.45
N ALA A 36 -0.30 -2.58 -3.84
CA ALA A 36 -1.61 -3.19 -4.11
C ALA A 36 -2.52 -3.21 -2.87
N THR A 37 -1.96 -3.44 -1.69
CA THR A 37 -2.71 -3.38 -0.43
C THR A 37 -3.18 -1.96 -0.11
N PHE A 38 -2.33 -0.97 -0.37
CA PHE A 38 -2.66 0.43 -0.21
C PHE A 38 -3.83 0.83 -1.12
N VAL A 39 -3.75 0.53 -2.42
CA VAL A 39 -4.85 0.80 -3.36
C VAL A 39 -6.12 0.13 -2.91
N ARG A 40 -6.07 -1.13 -2.46
CA ARG A 40 -7.25 -1.84 -1.97
C ARG A 40 -7.95 -1.06 -0.86
N HIS A 41 -7.20 -0.52 0.10
CA HIS A 41 -7.77 0.31 1.17
C HIS A 41 -8.42 1.58 0.62
N VAL A 42 -7.73 2.31 -0.26
CA VAL A 42 -8.26 3.52 -0.91
C VAL A 42 -9.55 3.19 -1.67
N THR A 43 -9.55 2.14 -2.48
CA THR A 43 -10.73 1.69 -3.24
C THR A 43 -11.88 1.28 -2.34
N THR A 44 -11.62 0.65 -1.19
CA THR A 44 -12.67 0.34 -0.21
C THR A 44 -13.35 1.59 0.31
N GLU A 45 -12.60 2.63 0.65
CA GLU A 45 -13.18 3.90 1.13
C GLU A 45 -13.93 4.65 0.03
N ILE A 46 -13.42 4.61 -1.21
CA ILE A 46 -14.14 5.16 -2.38
C ILE A 46 -15.48 4.45 -2.57
N LYS A 47 -15.49 3.11 -2.56
CA LYS A 47 -16.73 2.33 -2.68
C LYS A 47 -17.72 2.65 -1.56
N SER A 48 -17.22 2.83 -0.33
CA SER A 48 -18.02 3.22 0.83
C SER A 48 -18.66 4.61 0.65
N GLU A 49 -17.97 5.55 0.01
CA GLU A 49 -18.51 6.88 -0.25
C GLU A 49 -19.46 6.94 -1.45
N THR A 50 -19.05 6.38 -2.59
CA THR A 50 -19.82 6.48 -3.83
C THR A 50 -21.01 5.51 -3.85
N GLY A 51 -21.08 4.57 -2.91
CA GLY A 51 -22.11 3.53 -2.85
C GLY A 51 -22.10 2.56 -4.05
N SER A 52 -21.09 2.66 -4.90
CA SER A 52 -21.01 1.98 -6.21
C SER A 52 -19.71 1.22 -6.36
N THR A 53 -19.72 0.20 -7.21
CA THR A 53 -18.49 -0.52 -7.59
C THR A 53 -17.53 0.45 -8.27
N MET A 54 -16.24 0.34 -7.94
CA MET A 54 -15.16 1.18 -8.46
C MET A 54 -15.27 1.30 -9.99
N PRO A 55 -15.44 2.50 -10.55
CA PRO A 55 -15.60 2.66 -11.99
C PRO A 55 -14.31 2.30 -12.72
N LYS A 56 -14.45 1.86 -13.98
CA LYS A 56 -13.30 1.67 -14.86
C LYS A 56 -12.72 3.04 -15.19
N ILE A 57 -11.64 3.41 -14.50
CA ILE A 57 -10.91 4.66 -14.71
C ILE A 57 -10.44 4.74 -16.16
N ARG A 58 -10.84 5.79 -16.88
CA ARG A 58 -10.42 6.02 -18.28
C ARG A 58 -9.46 7.18 -18.44
N THR A 59 -9.47 8.11 -17.49
CA THR A 59 -8.65 9.33 -17.55
C THR A 59 -7.88 9.56 -16.25
N GLU A 60 -6.78 10.29 -16.36
CA GLU A 60 -5.93 10.65 -15.21
C GLU A 60 -6.67 11.59 -14.24
N ALA A 61 -7.39 12.58 -14.76
CA ALA A 61 -8.16 13.51 -13.95
C ALA A 61 -9.27 12.81 -13.13
N GLU A 62 -9.88 11.77 -13.69
CA GLU A 62 -10.83 10.92 -12.97
C GLU A 62 -10.14 10.11 -11.87
N ALA A 63 -8.97 9.54 -12.16
CA ALA A 63 -8.17 8.81 -11.19
C ALA A 63 -7.79 9.69 -9.99
N GLU A 64 -7.35 10.92 -10.26
CA GLU A 64 -6.93 11.88 -9.23
C GLU A 64 -8.09 12.28 -8.32
N LYS A 65 -9.26 12.59 -8.90
CA LYS A 65 -10.49 12.91 -8.14
C LYS A 65 -10.89 11.76 -7.20
N LEU A 66 -10.96 10.53 -7.74
CA LEU A 66 -11.30 9.35 -6.95
C LEU A 66 -10.26 9.09 -5.86
N PHE A 67 -8.98 9.25 -6.18
CA PHE A 67 -7.90 9.08 -5.23
C PHE A 67 -7.99 10.08 -4.08
N ALA A 68 -8.27 11.36 -4.35
CA ALA A 68 -8.46 12.38 -3.34
C ALA A 68 -9.62 12.05 -2.38
N ILE A 69 -10.75 11.57 -2.91
CA ILE A 69 -11.89 11.11 -2.11
C ILE A 69 -11.48 9.98 -1.16
N GLY A 70 -10.83 8.94 -1.70
CA GLY A 70 -10.39 7.80 -0.90
C GLY A 70 -9.38 8.19 0.18
N MET A 71 -8.43 9.05 -0.16
CA MET A 71 -7.40 9.52 0.78
C MET A 71 -7.98 10.38 1.91
N ASN A 72 -8.97 11.23 1.63
CA ASN A 72 -9.61 12.08 2.65
C ASN A 72 -10.42 11.26 3.67
N ARG A 73 -10.97 10.11 3.26
CA ARG A 73 -11.76 9.24 4.15
C ARG A 73 -10.94 8.23 4.94
N LEU A 74 -9.72 7.94 4.50
CA LEU A 74 -8.87 6.99 5.21
C LEU A 74 -8.52 7.52 6.60
N LYS A 75 -9.12 6.86 7.61
CA LYS A 75 -8.81 7.12 9.02
C LYS A 75 -7.42 6.57 9.34
N LEU A 76 -6.42 7.43 9.25
CA LEU A 76 -5.09 7.15 9.78
C LEU A 76 -5.07 7.49 11.27
N LEU A 77 -4.47 6.62 12.08
CA LEU A 77 -4.18 6.99 13.46
C LEU A 77 -3.26 8.22 13.47
N PRO A 78 -3.54 9.21 14.31
CA PRO A 78 -2.68 10.37 14.45
C PRO A 78 -1.32 9.89 14.95
N THR A 79 -0.26 10.27 14.23
CA THR A 79 1.09 10.13 14.74
C THR A 79 1.45 11.31 15.63
N ILE A 80 2.44 11.15 16.52
CA ILE A 80 2.96 12.19 17.41
C ILE A 80 3.27 13.51 16.67
N ARG A 81 3.62 13.43 15.37
CA ARG A 81 3.78 14.59 14.49
C ARG A 81 2.66 14.58 13.45
N ALA A 82 2.04 15.73 13.20
CA ALA A 82 1.17 15.90 12.04
C ALA A 82 2.02 15.72 10.77
N ARG A 83 1.76 14.66 10.01
CA ARG A 83 2.44 14.40 8.73
C ARG A 83 1.42 14.50 7.61
N ARG A 84 1.76 15.22 6.55
CA ARG A 84 0.97 15.20 5.31
C ARG A 84 1.00 13.79 4.74
N SER A 85 -0.14 13.28 4.27
CA SER A 85 -0.24 11.94 3.68
C SER A 85 0.71 11.74 2.49
N SER A 86 0.98 12.82 1.73
CA SER A 86 1.95 12.86 0.62
C SER A 86 3.40 12.62 1.03
N GLN A 87 3.75 12.80 2.31
CA GLN A 87 5.10 12.56 2.83
C GLN A 87 5.27 11.17 3.45
N LEU A 88 4.17 10.40 3.56
CA LEU A 88 4.22 9.06 4.15
C LEU A 88 4.67 8.05 3.09
N LYS A 89 5.69 7.25 3.44
CA LYS A 89 5.97 6.03 2.70
C LYS A 89 4.76 5.09 2.79
N VAL A 90 4.45 4.38 1.69
CA VAL A 90 3.34 3.42 1.62
C VAL A 90 3.36 2.43 2.78
N SER A 91 4.54 1.92 3.15
CA SER A 91 4.72 1.03 4.30
C SER A 91 4.27 1.65 5.63
N THR A 92 4.55 2.94 5.84
CA THR A 92 4.13 3.67 7.04
C THR A 92 2.63 3.92 7.03
N PHE A 93 2.08 4.25 5.87
CA PHE A 93 0.64 4.41 5.69
C PHE A 93 -0.12 3.13 6.06
N LEU A 94 0.30 1.98 5.52
CA LEU A 94 -0.30 0.69 5.82
C LEU A 94 -0.21 0.33 7.30
N ARG A 95 0.92 0.65 7.96
CA ARG A 95 1.06 0.46 9.40
C ARG A 95 0.00 1.25 10.18
N LEU A 96 -0.19 2.53 9.85
CA LEU A 96 -1.18 3.40 10.52
C LEU A 96 -2.62 2.93 10.28
N VAL A 97 -2.96 2.49 9.07
CA VAL A 97 -4.28 1.91 8.79
C VAL A 97 -4.51 0.64 9.61
N ARG A 98 -3.51 -0.24 9.73
CA ARG A 98 -3.63 -1.47 10.54
C ARG A 98 -3.79 -1.16 12.01
N GLU A 99 -3.03 -0.20 12.53
CA GLU A 99 -3.14 0.25 13.91
C GLU A 99 -4.53 0.86 14.16
N ALA A 100 -5.05 1.67 13.23
CA ALA A 100 -6.39 2.28 13.35
C ALA A 100 -7.49 1.22 13.39
N LYS A 101 -7.41 0.22 12.50
CA LYS A 101 -8.34 -0.93 12.50
C LYS A 101 -8.23 -1.76 13.77
N LYS A 102 -7.02 -1.91 14.32
CA LYS A 102 -6.80 -2.62 15.60
C LYS A 102 -7.44 -1.84 16.75
N ALA A 103 -7.26 -0.53 16.80
CA ALA A 103 -7.83 0.33 17.84
C ALA A 103 -9.37 0.37 17.78
N ALA A 104 -9.96 0.32 16.58
CA ALA A 104 -11.41 0.29 16.40
C ALA A 104 -12.06 -1.07 16.69
N ASN A 105 -11.27 -2.15 16.86
CA ASN A 105 -11.79 -3.49 17.10
C ASN A 105 -11.51 -3.94 18.55
N PRO A 106 -12.51 -4.03 19.42
CA PRO A 106 -12.33 -4.43 20.82
C PRO A 106 -11.84 -5.88 20.97
N ASN A 107 -12.06 -6.74 19.97
CA ASN A 107 -11.63 -8.14 19.95
C ASN A 107 -10.30 -8.35 19.22
N ALA A 108 -9.55 -7.28 18.93
CA ALA A 108 -8.32 -7.41 18.16
C ALA A 108 -7.24 -8.18 18.93
N ARG A 109 -6.77 -9.29 18.35
CA ARG A 109 -5.67 -10.08 18.90
C ARG A 109 -4.44 -9.20 19.12
N SER A 110 -3.99 -9.12 20.37
CA SER A 110 -2.71 -8.50 20.72
C SER A 110 -1.64 -9.59 20.85
N VAL A 111 -0.54 -9.45 20.13
CA VAL A 111 0.62 -10.32 20.28
C VAL A 111 1.71 -9.51 20.96
N PRO A 112 2.32 -9.99 22.06
CA PRO A 112 3.40 -9.28 22.71
C PRO A 112 4.57 -9.09 21.75
N PHE A 113 5.22 -7.94 21.81
CA PHE A 113 6.37 -7.66 20.97
C PHE A 113 7.49 -8.66 21.26
N ARG A 114 7.92 -9.40 20.24
CA ARG A 114 9.07 -10.31 20.30
C ARG A 114 10.18 -9.79 19.40
N LYS A 115 11.31 -9.39 20.01
CA LYS A 115 12.49 -8.95 19.28
C LYS A 115 12.97 -10.10 18.37
N ARG A 116 13.13 -9.81 17.08
CA ARG A 116 13.68 -10.79 16.12
C ARG A 116 15.13 -11.10 16.51
N LYS A 117 15.49 -12.39 16.60
CA LYS A 117 16.88 -12.82 16.79
C LYS A 117 17.71 -12.28 15.60
N ARG A 118 18.72 -11.47 15.89
CA ARG A 118 19.70 -11.04 14.87
C ARG A 118 20.74 -12.16 14.75
N ALA A 119 21.11 -12.51 13.52
CA ALA A 119 22.26 -13.38 13.31
C ALA A 119 23.50 -12.68 13.89
N LYS A 120 24.29 -13.42 14.67
CA LYS A 120 25.60 -12.95 15.13
C LYS A 120 26.50 -12.88 13.89
N PRO A 121 27.26 -11.80 13.67
CA PRO A 121 28.27 -11.82 12.62
C PRO A 121 29.28 -12.94 12.93
N ASP A 122 29.60 -13.75 11.92
CA ASP A 122 30.64 -14.77 12.00
C ASP A 122 31.99 -14.05 12.14
N ASN A 123 32.52 -14.00 13.36
CA ASN A 123 33.91 -13.62 13.59
C ASN A 123 34.77 -14.87 13.35
N THR A 124 34.92 -15.26 12.09
CA THR A 124 35.98 -16.19 11.70
C THR A 124 37.21 -15.33 11.41
N THR A 125 38.00 -15.06 12.44
CA THR A 125 39.38 -14.58 12.29
C THR A 125 40.14 -15.69 11.59
N VAL A 126 40.62 -15.41 10.38
CA VAL A 126 41.58 -16.28 9.68
C VAL A 126 42.95 -15.83 10.19
N GLU A 127 43.60 -16.68 10.99
CA GLU A 127 45.03 -16.59 11.26
C GLU A 127 45.83 -17.08 10.05
#